data_AF-W1PZB4-F1
#
_entry.id   AF-W1PZB4-F1
#
_cell.length_a   1.000
_cell.length_b   1.000
_cell.length_c   1.000
_cell.angle_alpha   90.00
_cell.angle_beta   90.00
_cell.angle_gamma   90.00
#
_symmetry.space_group_name_H-M   'P 1'
#
loop_
_entity.id
_entity.type
_entity.pdbx_description
1 polymer ?
#
loop_
_entity_poly.entity_id
_entity_poly.type
_entity_poly.pdbx_seq_one_letter_code
_entity_poly.pdbx_strand_id
1 'polypeptide(L)'
;MRGNTALATGMASFLGAFLLLHGICQAKLGLGEPKVSRIEFHLHDLLFAEKPMAVVVAEANTTKASPTLFGAVVIVDDPMTEGPELTSKVIGKAQGVYALSSQSEISLGGTQFCIR
;
A
#
# COMPACT_ATOMS: atom_id res chain seq x y z
N MET A 1 -63.17 13.15 7.64
CA MET A 1 -63.14 12.37 6.36
C MET A 1 -61.91 12.80 5.56
N ARG A 2 -61.27 11.83 4.87
CA ARG A 2 -60.03 11.90 4.04
C ARG A 2 -58.77 12.02 4.91
N GLY A 3 -57.75 11.16 4.84
CA GLY A 3 -57.15 10.28 3.82
C GLY A 3 -55.64 10.46 4.05
N ASN A 4 -54.78 9.44 4.19
CA ASN A 4 -54.27 8.64 3.09
C ASN A 4 -53.49 7.42 3.64
N THR A 5 -53.87 6.25 3.17
CA THR A 5 -53.01 5.07 3.06
C THR A 5 -52.26 5.15 1.73
N ALA A 6 -50.93 5.20 1.79
CA ALA A 6 -50.04 4.87 0.66
C ALA A 6 -48.84 4.14 1.28
N LEU A 7 -49.00 2.83 1.47
CA LEU A 7 -48.44 1.82 0.56
C LEU A 7 -46.91 1.80 0.60
N ALA A 8 -46.40 1.35 1.76
CA ALA A 8 -45.08 0.78 1.89
C ALA A 8 -45.04 -0.53 1.08
N THR A 9 -44.81 -0.44 -0.22
CA THR A 9 -44.64 -1.61 -1.10
C THR A 9 -43.54 -1.29 -2.10
N GLY A 10 -42.29 -1.26 -1.62
CA GLY A 10 -41.15 -0.97 -2.47
C GLY A 10 -39.80 -1.51 -1.99
N MET A 11 -39.73 -2.28 -0.90
CA MET A 11 -38.46 -2.69 -0.30
C MET A 11 -38.32 -4.20 -0.08
N ALA A 12 -39.22 -5.03 -0.62
CA ALA A 12 -39.13 -6.49 -0.51
C ALA A 12 -38.53 -7.16 -1.77
N SER A 13 -38.53 -6.49 -2.92
CA SER A 13 -38.18 -7.12 -4.20
C SER A 13 -36.72 -6.99 -4.64
N PHE A 14 -35.91 -6.15 -3.98
CA PHE A 14 -34.48 -6.01 -4.32
C PHE A 14 -33.55 -6.97 -3.55
N LEU A 15 -34.04 -7.63 -2.49
CA LEU A 15 -33.23 -8.57 -1.70
C LEU A 15 -33.01 -9.92 -2.41
N GLY A 16 -33.90 -10.29 -3.34
CA GLY A 16 -33.83 -11.56 -4.07
C GLY A 16 -32.71 -11.63 -5.11
N ALA A 17 -32.30 -10.50 -5.69
CA ALA A 17 -31.25 -10.46 -6.69
C ALA A 17 -29.83 -10.57 -6.09
N PHE A 18 -29.64 -10.17 -4.83
CA PHE A 18 -28.35 -10.25 -4.16
C PHE A 18 -27.97 -11.69 -3.80
N LEU A 19 -28.94 -12.53 -3.44
CA LEU A 19 -28.69 -13.94 -3.10
C LEU A 19 -28.32 -14.82 -4.30
N LEU A 20 -28.74 -14.44 -5.52
CA LEU A 20 -28.33 -15.14 -6.75
C LEU A 20 -26.89 -14.81 -7.19
N LEU A 21 -26.29 -13.72 -6.68
CA LEU A 21 -24.89 -13.37 -6.93
C LEU A 21 -23.90 -14.03 -5.95
N HIS A 22 -24.38 -14.63 -4.85
CA HIS A 22 -23.54 -15.44 -3.96
C HIS A 22 -23.23 -16.83 -4.54
N GLY A 23 -23.87 -17.19 -5.66
CA GLY A 23 -23.63 -18.42 -6.42
C GLY A 23 -22.58 -18.28 -7.53
N ILE A 24 -21.75 -17.22 -7.54
CA ILE A 24 -20.59 -17.18 -8.43
C ILE A 24 -19.61 -18.25 -7.93
N CYS A 25 -19.68 -19.39 -8.61
CA CYS A 25 -18.59 -20.30 -8.90
C CYS A 25 -17.42 -20.20 -7.91
N GLN A 26 -17.46 -21.01 -6.85
CA GLN A 26 -16.21 -21.49 -6.23
C GLN A 26 -15.50 -22.36 -7.28
N ALA A 27 -14.93 -21.72 -8.31
CA ALA A 27 -13.92 -22.33 -9.13
C ALA A 27 -12.77 -22.61 -8.16
N LYS A 28 -12.72 -23.85 -7.67
CA LYS A 28 -11.60 -24.35 -6.87
C LYS A 28 -10.38 -24.24 -7.79
N LEU A 29 -9.61 -23.16 -7.68
CA LEU A 29 -8.60 -22.73 -8.66
C LEU A 29 -7.44 -23.73 -8.87
N GLY A 30 -7.51 -24.96 -8.36
CA GLY A 30 -6.41 -25.94 -8.44
C GLY A 30 -5.12 -25.44 -7.78
N LEU A 31 -5.20 -24.35 -7.03
CA LEU A 31 -4.11 -23.86 -6.20
C LEU A 31 -3.97 -24.92 -5.11
N GLY A 32 -2.85 -25.64 -5.12
CA GLY A 32 -2.57 -26.71 -4.15
C GLY A 32 -2.55 -26.18 -2.71
N GLU A 33 -2.07 -27.01 -1.79
CA GLU A 33 -2.03 -26.63 -0.37
C GLU A 33 -1.31 -25.28 -0.16
N PRO A 34 -1.87 -24.39 0.69
CA PRO A 34 -1.23 -23.11 1.00
C PRO A 34 0.19 -23.32 1.50
N LYS A 35 1.17 -22.67 0.85
CA LYS A 35 2.57 -22.67 1.28
C LYS A 35 2.84 -21.42 2.12
N VAL A 36 3.45 -21.61 3.28
CA VAL A 36 3.94 -20.52 4.12
C VAL A 36 5.45 -20.37 3.92
N SER A 37 5.93 -19.15 3.71
CA SER A 37 7.36 -18.83 3.60
C SER A 37 7.70 -17.68 4.53
N ARG A 38 8.85 -17.80 5.22
CA ARG A 38 9.41 -16.72 6.04
C ARG A 38 10.57 -16.10 5.27
N ILE A 39 10.49 -14.81 5.01
CA ILE A 39 11.50 -14.05 4.27
C ILE A 39 12.06 -13.01 5.24
N GLU A 40 13.38 -12.95 5.34
CA GLU A 40 14.09 -12.01 6.19
C GLU A 40 15.13 -11.31 5.32
N PHE A 41 15.08 -9.98 5.29
CA PHE A 41 15.95 -9.14 4.49
C PHE A 41 16.10 -7.78 5.16
N HIS A 42 17.14 -7.06 4.76
CA HIS A 42 17.45 -5.72 5.24
C HIS A 42 17.31 -4.75 4.07
N LEU A 43 16.43 -3.75 4.22
CA LEU A 43 16.22 -2.69 3.23
C LEU A 43 17.08 -1.48 3.59
N HIS A 44 17.82 -0.95 2.61
CA HIS A 44 18.68 0.22 2.79
C HIS A 44 18.11 1.44 2.08
N ASP A 45 17.46 2.35 2.81
CA ASP A 45 16.98 3.62 2.23
C ASP A 45 18.15 4.60 2.02
N LEU A 46 18.56 4.77 0.76
CA LEU A 46 19.75 5.55 0.40
C LEU A 46 19.39 6.95 -0.11
N LEU A 47 18.64 7.72 0.69
CA LEU A 47 18.22 9.08 0.35
C LEU A 47 19.37 10.12 0.42
N PHE A 48 20.25 10.00 1.41
CA PHE A 48 21.36 10.94 1.65
C PHE A 48 22.75 10.35 1.37
N ALA A 49 22.82 9.29 0.56
CA ALA A 49 24.07 8.66 0.17
C ALA A 49 24.82 9.47 -0.89
N GLU A 50 26.15 9.29 -1.01
CA GLU A 50 26.96 9.89 -2.08
C GLU A 50 26.42 9.54 -3.48
N LYS A 51 25.97 8.28 -3.62
CA LYS A 51 25.22 7.81 -4.78
C LYS A 51 23.80 7.45 -4.32
N PRO A 52 22.84 8.40 -4.37
CA PRO A 52 21.50 8.15 -3.87
C PRO A 52 20.76 7.12 -4.73
N MET A 53 20.01 6.24 -4.07
CA MET A 53 19.07 5.29 -4.71
C MET A 53 17.61 5.59 -4.36
N ALA A 54 17.39 6.55 -3.47
CA ALA A 54 16.11 7.20 -3.21
C ALA A 54 16.21 8.69 -3.56
N VAL A 55 15.19 9.25 -4.21
CA VAL A 55 15.19 10.65 -4.68
C VAL A 55 13.83 11.29 -4.41
N VAL A 56 13.83 12.50 -3.84
CA VAL A 56 12.62 13.34 -3.70
C VAL A 56 12.20 13.84 -5.09
N VAL A 57 11.00 13.48 -5.52
CA VAL A 57 10.45 13.85 -6.85
C VAL A 57 9.36 14.92 -6.78
N ALA A 58 8.76 15.11 -5.61
CA ALA A 58 7.82 16.20 -5.37
C ALA A 58 7.91 16.66 -3.91
N GLU A 59 7.73 17.95 -3.69
CA GLU A 59 7.64 18.56 -2.36
C GLU A 59 6.58 19.67 -2.36
N ALA A 60 5.93 19.89 -1.22
CA ALA A 60 5.08 21.05 -1.02
C ALA A 60 5.95 22.27 -0.64
N ASN A 61 5.45 23.49 -0.88
CA ASN A 61 6.16 24.72 -0.50
C ASN A 61 6.48 24.79 1.01
N THR A 62 5.72 24.08 1.84
CA THR A 62 5.89 24.01 3.30
C THR A 62 6.79 22.86 3.76
N THR A 63 7.16 21.93 2.88
CA THR A 63 7.89 20.70 3.23
C THR A 63 9.21 20.99 3.93
N LYS A 64 10.01 21.94 3.41
CA LYS A 64 11.31 22.29 4.01
C LYS A 64 11.22 22.94 5.39
N ALA A 65 10.09 23.58 5.69
CA ALA A 65 9.82 24.17 7.01
C ALA A 65 9.18 23.17 7.98
N SER A 66 8.71 22.02 7.48
CA SER A 66 8.10 20.99 8.31
C SER A 66 9.18 20.22 9.08
N PRO A 67 9.00 19.97 10.40
CA PRO A 67 9.94 19.16 11.17
C PRO A 67 9.98 17.69 10.74
N THR A 68 8.99 17.24 9.96
CA THR A 68 8.83 15.85 9.51
C THR A 68 8.94 15.72 7.99
N LEU A 69 9.30 16.80 7.28
CA LEU A 69 9.30 16.86 5.81
C LEU A 69 7.94 16.49 5.21
N PHE A 70 6.84 16.82 5.90
CA PHE A 70 5.49 16.52 5.44
C PHE A 70 5.26 16.99 3.99
N GLY A 71 4.71 16.11 3.17
CA GLY A 71 4.41 16.39 1.76
C GLY A 71 5.56 16.12 0.77
N ALA A 72 6.72 15.65 1.23
CA ALA A 72 7.73 15.11 0.33
C ALA A 72 7.31 13.73 -0.21
N VAL A 73 7.54 13.51 -1.52
CA VAL A 73 7.32 12.24 -2.22
C VAL A 73 8.65 11.75 -2.77
N VAL A 74 8.98 10.48 -2.51
CA VAL A 74 10.28 9.86 -2.80
C VAL A 74 10.09 8.65 -3.70
N ILE A 75 10.85 8.57 -4.79
CA ILE A 75 11.00 7.35 -5.61
C ILE A 75 12.24 6.60 -5.15
N VAL A 76 12.14 5.28 -5.03
CA VAL A 76 13.24 4.42 -4.57
C VAL A 76 13.57 3.27 -5.54
N ASP A 77 14.86 2.89 -5.56
CA ASP A 77 15.43 1.68 -6.19
C ASP A 77 16.46 1.03 -5.23
N ASP A 78 16.07 0.87 -3.97
CA ASP A 78 16.97 0.53 -2.88
C ASP A 78 17.35 -0.95 -2.83
N PRO A 79 18.60 -1.31 -2.44
CA PRO A 79 19.02 -2.69 -2.34
C PRO A 79 18.41 -3.38 -1.11
N MET A 80 18.07 -4.66 -1.28
CA MET A 80 17.74 -5.56 -0.16
C MET A 80 18.85 -6.59 0.01
N THR A 81 19.33 -6.77 1.23
CA THR A 81 20.47 -7.64 1.53
C THR A 81 20.15 -8.71 2.58
N GLU A 82 20.93 -9.80 2.59
CA GLU A 82 20.80 -10.87 3.58
C GLU A 82 21.15 -10.40 5.00
N GLY A 83 22.14 -9.51 5.14
CA GLY A 83 22.57 -8.96 6.42
C GLY A 83 22.32 -7.45 6.54
N PRO A 84 22.50 -6.87 7.74
CA PRO A 84 22.29 -5.44 7.98
C PRO A 84 23.36 -4.54 7.35
N GLU A 85 24.50 -5.10 6.94
CA GLU A 85 25.58 -4.37 6.29
C GLU A 85 25.28 -4.15 4.81
N LEU A 86 25.48 -2.93 4.30
CA LEU A 86 25.30 -2.60 2.87
C LEU A 86 26.24 -3.41 1.96
N THR A 87 27.37 -3.88 2.49
CA THR A 87 28.35 -4.72 1.78
C THR A 87 27.96 -6.20 1.76
N SER A 88 26.91 -6.60 2.47
CA SER A 88 26.42 -7.98 2.46
C SER A 88 25.75 -8.35 1.14
N LYS A 89 25.46 -9.64 0.94
CA LYS A 89 24.93 -10.15 -0.32
C LYS A 89 23.58 -9.51 -0.63
N VAL A 90 23.50 -8.84 -1.78
CA VAL A 90 22.24 -8.32 -2.35
C VAL A 90 21.38 -9.48 -2.85
N ILE A 91 20.13 -9.53 -2.40
CA ILE A 91 19.14 -10.56 -2.74
C ILE A 91 17.96 -10.04 -3.55
N GLY A 92 17.88 -8.71 -3.74
CA GLY A 92 16.87 -8.10 -4.57
C GLY A 92 16.91 -6.58 -4.47
N LYS A 93 15.86 -5.95 -4.97
CA LYS A 93 15.62 -4.51 -4.81
C LYS A 93 14.18 -4.21 -4.38
N ALA A 94 14.01 -3.17 -3.59
CA ALA A 94 12.72 -2.54 -3.34
C ALA A 94 12.56 -1.34 -4.28
N GLN A 95 11.64 -1.46 -5.22
CA GLN A 95 11.36 -0.42 -6.21
C GLN A 95 9.99 0.16 -5.96
N GLY A 96 9.86 1.48 -5.83
CA GLY A 96 8.58 2.04 -5.48
C GLY A 96 8.55 3.54 -5.21
N VAL A 97 7.49 3.95 -4.53
CA VAL A 97 7.28 5.32 -4.07
C VAL A 97 6.82 5.31 -2.61
N TYR A 98 7.23 6.31 -1.85
CA TYR A 98 6.64 6.62 -0.54
C TYR A 98 6.52 8.14 -0.35
N ALA A 99 5.73 8.57 0.62
CA ALA A 99 5.59 9.97 1.00
C ALA A 99 5.73 10.17 2.51
N LEU A 100 6.24 11.33 2.92
CA LEU A 100 6.28 11.76 4.32
C LEU A 100 4.90 12.32 4.70
N SER A 101 4.15 11.54 5.49
CA SER A 101 2.70 11.66 5.58
C SER A 101 2.14 12.12 6.93
N SER A 102 3.00 12.40 7.93
CA SER A 102 2.58 12.96 9.21
C SER A 102 3.21 14.33 9.46
N GLN A 103 2.45 15.23 10.08
CA GLN A 103 2.90 16.58 10.43
C GLN A 103 3.59 16.64 11.81
N SER A 104 3.33 15.66 12.68
CA SER A 104 3.80 15.66 14.07
C SER A 104 4.90 14.65 14.36
N GLU A 105 5.02 13.61 13.52
CA GLU A 105 6.03 12.56 13.64
C GLU A 105 6.53 12.15 12.25
N ILE A 106 7.72 11.56 12.18
CA ILE A 106 8.22 11.00 10.92
C ILE A 106 7.39 9.75 10.61
N SER A 107 6.69 9.78 9.48
CA SER A 107 5.83 8.69 9.04
C SER A 107 5.95 8.52 7.53
N LEU A 108 6.07 7.28 7.08
CA LEU A 108 6.15 6.89 5.68
C LEU A 108 4.79 6.32 5.25
N GLY A 109 4.10 7.01 4.35
CA GLY A 109 2.81 6.60 3.81
C GLY A 109 2.88 6.26 2.32
N GLY A 110 1.98 5.40 1.85
CA GLY A 110 1.82 5.09 0.42
C GLY A 110 2.93 4.22 -0.17
N THR A 111 3.54 3.33 0.62
CA THR A 111 4.62 2.42 0.23
C THR A 111 4.15 1.35 -0.76
N GLN A 112 4.15 1.66 -2.06
CA GLN A 112 4.03 0.63 -3.10
C GLN A 112 5.43 0.16 -3.48
N PHE A 113 5.99 -0.80 -2.72
CA PHE A 113 7.25 -1.44 -3.09
C PHE A 113 6.99 -2.74 -3.86
N CYS A 114 7.63 -2.86 -5.02
CA CYS A 114 7.82 -4.12 -5.70
C CYS A 114 9.15 -4.72 -5.22
N ILE A 115 9.04 -5.87 -4.55
CA ILE A 115 10.18 -6.73 -4.21
C ILE A 115 10.39 -7.63 -5.43
N ARG A 116 11.52 -7.46 -6.13
CA ARG A 116 11.95 -8.36 -7.22
C ARG A 116 13.12 -9.22 -6.78
#